data_AF-A0A0H5Q7H7-F1
#
_entry.id   AF-A0A0H5Q7H7-F1
#
_cell.length_a   1.000
_cell.length_b   1.000
_cell.length_c   1.000
_cell.angle_alpha   90.00
_cell.angle_beta   90.00
_cell.angle_gamma   90.00
#
_symmetry.space_group_name_H-M   'P 1'
#
loop_
_entity.id
_entity.type
_entity.pdbx_description
1 polymer ?
#
loop_
_entity_poly.entity_id
_entity_poly.type
_entity_poly.pdbx_seq_one_letter_code
_entity_poly.pdbx_strand_id
1 'polypeptide(L)'
;MTSDLFGDLPEQPALTDEQLREMGLKPVRSFIRTDASKAALRTAKHRAKLEEEGRAQLNVVAPLEAHELVKELTRRITAGEDPRAVLSDLAGSQNSQLGKIEPPAPAPARKVDVSPAPTLPEADALVVAAAHAPGLRGWLIRRLAGV
;
A
#
# COMPACT_ATOMS: atom_id res chain seq x y z
N MET A 1 -40.66 19.56 -11.17
CA MET A 1 -40.42 18.62 -12.28
C MET A 1 -39.52 19.30 -13.31
N THR A 2 -38.27 19.57 -12.96
CA THR A 2 -37.32 20.36 -13.79
C THR A 2 -35.87 19.93 -13.53
N SER A 3 -35.59 18.63 -13.51
CA SER A 3 -34.24 18.11 -13.22
C SER A 3 -33.65 17.23 -14.32
N ASP A 4 -34.34 17.05 -15.45
CA ASP A 4 -33.88 16.19 -16.56
C ASP A 4 -33.52 17.00 -17.82
N LEU A 5 -32.77 18.10 -17.67
CA LEU A 5 -32.25 18.92 -18.78
C LEU A 5 -30.74 18.75 -19.03
N PHE A 6 -30.11 17.80 -18.34
CA PHE A 6 -28.75 17.32 -18.64
C PHE A 6 -28.80 15.88 -19.17
N GLY A 7 -29.83 15.59 -19.99
CA GLY A 7 -29.90 14.35 -20.73
C GLY A 7 -28.75 14.27 -21.73
N ASP A 8 -27.86 13.31 -21.49
CA ASP A 8 -27.11 12.56 -22.50
C ASP A 8 -26.57 13.41 -23.66
N LEU A 9 -25.67 14.34 -23.34
CA LEU A 9 -24.80 14.91 -24.37
C LEU A 9 -23.88 13.78 -24.83
N PRO A 10 -23.80 13.48 -26.14
CA PRO A 10 -22.87 12.46 -26.62
C PRO A 10 -21.48 12.85 -26.12
N GLU A 11 -20.79 11.91 -25.47
CA GLU A 11 -19.37 12.07 -25.15
C GLU A 11 -18.64 12.25 -26.48
N GLN A 12 -18.51 13.51 -26.91
CA GLN A 12 -17.80 13.79 -28.13
C GLN A 12 -16.36 13.37 -27.90
N PRO A 13 -15.81 12.49 -28.74
CA PRO A 13 -14.46 12.00 -28.56
C PRO A 13 -13.53 13.22 -28.51
N ALA A 14 -12.63 13.22 -27.53
CA ALA A 14 -11.63 14.27 -27.42
C ALA A 14 -10.91 14.42 -28.77
N LEU A 15 -10.85 15.66 -29.27
CA LEU A 15 -10.23 15.97 -30.55
C LEU A 15 -8.78 15.50 -30.54
N THR A 16 -8.34 14.88 -31.63
CA THR A 16 -6.96 14.42 -31.77
C THR A 16 -6.01 15.61 -31.95
N ASP A 17 -4.73 15.42 -31.62
CA ASP A 17 -3.70 16.44 -31.81
C ASP A 17 -3.60 16.95 -33.26
N GLU A 18 -4.01 16.14 -34.24
CA GLU A 18 -4.05 16.50 -35.66
C GLU A 18 -5.20 17.47 -35.95
N GLN A 19 -6.40 17.18 -35.46
CA GLN A 19 -7.58 18.05 -35.60
C GLN A 19 -7.37 19.40 -34.91
N LEU A 20 -6.71 19.39 -33.74
CA LEU A 20 -6.36 20.63 -33.04
C LEU A 20 -5.42 21.52 -33.87
N ARG A 21 -4.46 20.92 -34.60
CA ARG A 21 -3.54 21.66 -35.48
C ARG A 21 -4.24 22.23 -36.71
N GLU A 22 -5.18 21.49 -37.30
CA GLU A 22 -6.00 21.95 -38.44
C GLU A 22 -6.85 23.17 -38.07
N MET A 23 -7.34 23.24 -36.83
CA MET A 23 -8.04 24.40 -36.29
C MET A 23 -7.11 25.57 -35.92
N GLY A 24 -5.81 25.48 -36.23
CA GLY A 24 -4.83 26.53 -35.96
C GLY A 24 -4.31 26.58 -34.54
N LEU A 25 -4.63 25.60 -33.69
CA LEU A 25 -4.08 25.53 -32.33
C LEU A 25 -2.62 25.08 -32.39
N LYS A 26 -1.73 25.94 -31.88
CA LYS A 26 -0.30 25.63 -31.76
C LYS A 26 -0.05 24.95 -30.42
N PRO A 27 0.58 23.76 -30.37
CA PRO A 27 0.89 23.11 -29.12
C PRO A 27 1.85 23.97 -28.31
N VAL A 28 1.45 24.37 -27.11
CA VAL A 28 2.34 25.00 -26.14
C VAL A 28 3.19 23.91 -25.52
N ARG A 29 4.43 23.77 -25.99
CA ARG A 29 5.38 22.83 -25.39
C ARG A 29 5.92 23.45 -24.10
N SER A 30 5.38 23.03 -22.96
CA SER A 30 6.08 23.22 -21.69
C SER A 30 7.31 22.31 -21.67
N PHE A 31 8.49 22.86 -21.39
CA PHE A 31 9.71 22.07 -21.17
C PHE A 31 9.62 21.32 -19.84
N ILE A 32 8.78 20.30 -19.77
CA ILE A 32 8.80 19.32 -18.70
C ILE A 32 9.88 18.31 -19.07
N ARG A 33 10.74 17.92 -18.11
CA ARG A 33 11.62 16.76 -18.32
C ARG A 33 10.72 15.55 -18.56
N THR A 34 10.60 15.13 -19.82
CA THR A 34 9.85 13.94 -20.25
C THR A 34 10.56 12.66 -19.82
N ASP A 35 11.82 12.77 -19.41
CA ASP A 35 12.60 11.65 -18.91
C ASP A 35 12.01 11.13 -17.60
N ALA A 36 11.77 9.83 -17.56
CA ALA A 36 11.41 9.14 -16.34
C ALA A 36 12.44 9.48 -15.25
N SER A 37 11.95 9.78 -14.04
CA SER A 37 12.83 10.08 -12.91
C SER A 37 13.81 8.93 -12.65
N LYS A 38 14.97 9.23 -12.04
CA LYS A 38 15.94 8.18 -11.65
C LYS A 38 15.30 7.09 -10.78
N ALA A 39 14.31 7.42 -9.95
CA ALA A 39 13.58 6.47 -9.12
C ALA A 39 12.68 5.55 -9.96
N ALA A 40 11.98 6.10 -10.96
CA ALA A 40 11.18 5.33 -11.89
C ALA A 40 12.05 4.35 -12.69
N LEU A 41 13.22 4.79 -13.18
CA LEU A 41 14.17 3.93 -13.88
C LEU A 41 14.70 2.78 -13.01
N ARG A 42 15.00 3.04 -11.73
CA ARG A 42 15.42 1.99 -10.78
C ARG A 42 14.33 0.94 -10.57
N THR A 43 13.08 1.39 -10.41
CA THR A 43 11.93 0.51 -10.21
C THR A 43 11.68 -0.35 -11.45
N ALA A 44 11.76 0.25 -12.64
CA ALA A 44 11.62 -0.46 -13.91
C ALA A 44 12.71 -1.54 -14.08
N LYS A 45 13.99 -1.21 -13.82
CA LYS A 45 15.08 -2.19 -13.85
C LYS A 45 14.88 -3.35 -12.87
N HIS A 46 14.41 -3.05 -11.66
CA HIS A 46 14.13 -4.07 -10.66
C HIS A 46 12.99 -5.00 -11.10
N ARG A 47 11.91 -4.44 -11.67
CA ARG A 47 10.80 -5.23 -12.21
C ARG A 47 11.25 -6.11 -13.39
N ALA A 48 12.02 -5.55 -14.32
CA ALA A 48 12.58 -6.32 -15.44
C ALA A 48 13.43 -7.51 -14.97
N LYS A 49 14.26 -7.31 -13.94
CA LYS A 49 15.04 -8.40 -13.34
C LYS A 49 14.15 -9.48 -12.72
N LEU A 50 13.08 -9.11 -12.02
CA LEU A 50 12.13 -10.07 -11.48
C LEU A 50 11.41 -10.85 -12.60
N GLU A 51 11.04 -10.17 -13.69
CA GLU A 51 10.41 -10.79 -14.86
C GLU A 51 11.35 -11.80 -15.53
N GLU A 52 12.65 -11.50 -15.66
CA GLU A 52 13.67 -12.46 -16.12
C GLU A 52 13.79 -13.69 -15.21
N GLU A 53 13.61 -13.50 -13.90
CA GLU A 53 13.53 -14.59 -12.91
C GLU A 53 12.17 -15.32 -12.94
N GLY A 54 11.25 -14.94 -13.83
CA GLY A 54 9.90 -15.50 -13.94
C GLY A 54 8.98 -15.10 -12.77
N ARG A 55 9.32 -14.03 -12.04
CA ARG A 55 8.61 -13.56 -10.86
C ARG A 55 7.96 -12.21 -11.13
N ALA A 56 6.72 -12.04 -10.68
CA ALA A 56 6.00 -10.77 -10.77
C ALA A 56 5.41 -10.39 -9.41
N GLN A 57 5.47 -9.10 -9.07
CA GLN A 57 4.80 -8.60 -7.88
C GLN A 57 3.31 -8.41 -8.18
N LEU A 58 2.46 -9.11 -7.42
CA LEU A 58 1.00 -8.96 -7.47
C LEU A 58 0.51 -8.24 -6.20
N ASN A 59 -0.29 -7.20 -6.37
CA ASN A 59 -0.92 -6.50 -5.25
C ASN A 59 -2.33 -7.06 -5.06
N VAL A 60 -2.52 -7.87 -4.02
CA VAL A 60 -3.82 -8.48 -3.69
C VAL A 60 -4.34 -7.86 -2.39
N VAL A 61 -5.63 -7.53 -2.37
CA VAL A 61 -6.33 -7.12 -1.14
C VAL A 61 -7.01 -8.35 -0.56
N ALA A 62 -6.68 -8.69 0.67
CA ALA A 62 -7.24 -9.84 1.38
C ALA A 62 -7.73 -9.42 2.78
N PRO A 63 -8.71 -10.13 3.36
CA PRO A 63 -9.10 -9.98 4.76
C PRO A 63 -7.92 -10.24 5.70
N LEU A 64 -7.89 -9.60 6.88
CA LEU A 64 -6.79 -9.77 7.85
C LEU A 64 -6.61 -11.23 8.28
N GLU A 65 -7.70 -12.00 8.36
CA GLU A 65 -7.68 -13.42 8.73
C GLU A 65 -6.84 -14.27 7.77
N ALA A 66 -6.77 -13.86 6.49
CA ALA A 66 -5.99 -14.56 5.47
C ALA A 66 -4.48 -14.23 5.53
N HIS A 67 -4.05 -13.27 6.34
CA HIS A 67 -2.66 -12.81 6.35
C HIS A 67 -1.68 -13.92 6.76
N GLU A 68 -1.95 -14.62 7.87
CA GLU A 68 -1.08 -15.71 8.33
C GLU A 68 -1.09 -16.90 7.36
N LEU A 69 -2.22 -17.19 6.71
CA LEU A 69 -2.31 -18.24 5.70
C LEU A 69 -1.46 -17.93 4.47
N VAL A 70 -1.53 -16.69 3.96
CA VAL A 70 -0.71 -16.25 2.81
C VAL A 70 0.78 -16.29 3.17
N LYS A 71 1.13 -15.92 4.39
CA LYS A 71 2.51 -16.00 4.90
C LYS A 71 3.01 -17.44 5.03
N GLU A 72 2.17 -18.36 5.50
CA GLU A 72 2.55 -19.78 5.56
C GLU A 72 2.66 -20.40 4.16
N LEU A 73 1.72 -20.12 3.28
CA LEU A 73 1.75 -20.53 1.87
C LEU A 73 3.05 -20.08 1.20
N THR A 74 3.39 -18.79 1.32
CA THR A 74 4.63 -18.26 0.75
C THR A 74 5.88 -18.91 1.35
N ARG A 75 5.92 -19.15 2.67
CA ARG A 75 7.03 -19.86 3.33
C ARG A 75 7.25 -21.25 2.72
N ARG A 76 6.19 -22.04 2.57
CA ARG A 76 6.28 -23.42 2.04
C ARG A 76 6.64 -23.44 0.55
N ILE A 77 6.08 -22.53 -0.25
CA ILE A 77 6.47 -22.38 -1.66
C ILE A 77 7.95 -22.00 -1.79
N THR A 78 8.45 -21.09 -0.96
CA THR A 78 9.88 -20.73 -0.96
C THR A 78 10.79 -21.87 -0.50
N ALA A 79 10.26 -22.83 0.27
CA ALA A 79 10.98 -24.04 0.67
C ALA A 79 11.05 -25.10 -0.45
N GLY A 80 10.38 -24.87 -1.59
CA GLY A 80 10.42 -25.75 -2.75
C GLY A 80 9.25 -26.75 -2.84
N GLU A 81 8.23 -26.61 -2.00
CA GLU A 81 7.02 -27.43 -2.08
C GLU A 81 6.14 -27.02 -3.28
N ASP A 82 5.40 -27.98 -3.84
CA ASP A 82 4.50 -27.72 -4.96
C ASP A 82 3.34 -26.81 -4.52
N PRO A 83 3.11 -25.66 -5.19
CA PRO A 83 2.12 -24.68 -4.77
C PRO A 83 0.69 -25.22 -4.75
N ARG A 84 0.34 -26.17 -5.64
CA ARG A 84 -1.02 -26.76 -5.66
C ARG A 84 -1.24 -27.71 -4.50
N ALA A 85 -0.23 -28.49 -4.13
CA ALA A 85 -0.27 -29.35 -2.96
C ALA A 85 -0.44 -28.53 -1.67
N VAL A 86 0.36 -27.47 -1.50
CA VAL A 86 0.30 -26.60 -0.30
C VAL A 86 -1.07 -25.91 -0.17
N LEU A 87 -1.63 -25.41 -1.28
CA LEU A 87 -2.95 -24.79 -1.27
C LEU A 87 -4.04 -25.78 -0.83
N SER A 88 -3.96 -27.02 -1.29
CA SER A 88 -4.95 -28.06 -0.95
C SER A 88 -4.87 -28.44 0.53
N ASP A 89 -3.67 -28.53 1.09
CA ASP A 89 -3.43 -28.80 2.51
C ASP A 89 -3.97 -27.66 3.41
N LEU A 90 -3.63 -26.41 3.08
CA LEU A 90 -4.09 -25.23 3.82
C LEU A 90 -5.60 -25.02 3.69
N ALA A 91 -6.19 -25.26 2.51
CA ALA A 91 -7.64 -25.18 2.32
C ALA A 91 -8.40 -26.31 3.04
N GLY A 92 -7.83 -27.52 3.09
CA GLY A 92 -8.36 -28.64 3.85
C GLY A 92 -8.38 -28.37 5.36
N SER A 93 -7.33 -27.70 5.88
CA SER A 93 -7.24 -27.31 7.28
C SER A 93 -8.33 -26.30 7.70
N GLN A 94 -8.67 -25.34 6.82
CA GLN A 94 -9.69 -24.32 7.08
C GLN A 94 -11.11 -24.90 7.26
N ASN A 95 -11.47 -25.96 6.53
CA ASN A 95 -12.77 -26.61 6.68
C ASN A 95 -12.95 -27.29 8.05
N SER A 96 -11.86 -27.60 8.74
CA SER A 96 -11.87 -28.17 10.10
C SER A 96 -12.21 -27.13 11.16
N GLN A 97 -12.02 -25.84 10.89
CA GLN A 97 -12.21 -24.75 11.86
C GLN A 97 -13.58 -24.04 11.73
N LEU A 98 -14.35 -24.33 10.69
CA LEU A 98 -15.70 -23.75 10.48
C LEU A 98 -16.79 -24.32 11.42
N GLY A 99 -16.44 -25.20 12.36
CA GLY A 99 -17.40 -25.89 13.24
C GLY A 99 -17.77 -25.21 14.55
N LYS A 100 -17.30 -23.98 14.84
CA LYS A 100 -17.67 -23.28 16.09
C LYS A 100 -17.90 -21.79 15.88
N ILE A 101 -18.98 -21.46 15.18
CA ILE A 101 -19.55 -20.11 15.20
C ILE A 101 -20.71 -20.14 16.21
N GLU A 102 -20.39 -19.84 17.46
CA GLU A 102 -21.38 -19.42 18.45
C GLU A 102 -21.77 -17.97 18.10
N PRO A 103 -23.06 -17.63 18.01
CA PRO A 103 -23.49 -16.30 17.57
C PRO A 103 -23.04 -15.23 18.57
N PRO A 104 -22.37 -14.13 18.13
CA PRO A 104 -21.90 -13.09 19.04
C PRO A 104 -23.08 -12.28 19.59
N ALA A 105 -23.18 -12.25 20.92
CA ALA A 105 -24.00 -11.29 21.67
C ALA A 105 -23.59 -9.84 21.31
N PRO A 106 -24.54 -8.88 21.34
CA PRO A 106 -24.30 -7.51 20.89
C PRO A 106 -23.19 -6.81 21.71
N ALA A 107 -22.22 -6.24 21.00
CA ALA A 107 -21.07 -5.56 21.57
C ALA A 107 -21.48 -4.31 22.41
N PRO A 108 -20.95 -4.12 23.63
CA PRO A 108 -21.07 -2.85 24.32
C PRO A 108 -20.23 -1.77 23.60
N ALA A 109 -20.77 -0.56 23.56
CA ALA A 109 -20.21 0.61 22.88
C ALA A 109 -18.74 0.85 23.26
N ARG A 110 -17.89 0.91 22.24
CA ARG A 110 -16.48 1.25 22.33
C ARG A 110 -16.36 2.71 22.81
N LYS A 111 -15.96 2.91 24.06
CA LYS A 111 -15.55 4.24 24.53
C LYS A 111 -14.26 4.61 23.80
N VAL A 112 -14.28 5.76 23.15
CA VAL A 112 -13.09 6.36 22.54
C VAL A 112 -12.28 6.94 23.68
N ASP A 113 -11.25 6.23 24.13
CA ASP A 113 -10.22 6.83 24.96
C ASP A 113 -9.39 7.76 24.07
N VAL A 114 -9.71 9.05 24.13
CA VAL A 114 -8.83 10.10 23.64
C VAL A 114 -7.61 10.10 24.55
N SER A 115 -6.50 9.57 24.04
CA SER A 115 -5.19 9.64 24.69
C SER A 115 -4.91 11.11 25.03
N PRO A 116 -4.74 11.50 26.31
CA PRO A 116 -4.45 12.88 26.65
C PRO A 116 -3.05 13.23 26.13
N ALA A 117 -2.91 14.47 25.65
CA ALA A 117 -1.63 15.04 25.25
C ALA A 117 -0.62 14.90 26.40
N PRO A 118 0.63 14.47 26.13
CA PRO A 118 1.62 14.30 27.18
C PRO A 118 1.98 15.67 27.77
N THR A 119 1.79 15.80 29.08
CA THR A 119 2.33 16.92 29.85
C THR A 119 3.86 16.86 29.82
N LEU A 120 4.47 18.04 29.84
CA LEU A 120 5.88 18.31 29.51
C LEU A 120 7.00 17.56 30.27
N PRO A 121 6.82 16.84 31.41
CA PRO A 121 7.94 16.07 31.99
C PRO A 121 8.18 14.66 31.40
N GLU A 122 7.19 14.02 30.77
CA GLU A 122 7.38 12.65 30.21
C GLU A 122 8.05 12.65 28.83
N ALA A 123 7.90 13.73 28.06
CA ALA A 123 8.55 13.88 26.77
C ALA A 123 10.08 13.89 26.90
N ASP A 124 10.62 14.51 27.95
CA ASP A 124 12.05 14.56 28.22
C ASP A 124 12.62 13.16 28.53
N ALA A 125 11.88 12.33 29.28
CA ALA A 125 12.29 10.95 29.56
C ALA A 125 12.38 10.10 28.29
N LEU A 126 11.44 10.30 27.34
CA LEU A 126 11.45 9.61 26.05
C LEU A 126 12.58 10.09 25.14
N VAL A 127 12.92 11.38 25.16
CA VAL A 127 14.05 11.92 24.40
C VAL A 127 15.38 11.39 24.95
N VAL A 128 15.53 11.29 26.27
CA VAL A 128 16.72 10.70 26.90
C VAL A 128 16.84 9.21 26.54
N ALA A 129 15.75 8.45 26.61
CA ALA A 129 15.74 7.04 26.18
C ALA A 129 16.10 6.88 24.69
N ALA A 130 15.57 7.76 23.82
CA ALA A 130 15.85 7.76 22.40
C ALA A 130 17.29 8.21 22.06
N ALA A 131 17.91 9.08 22.87
CA ALA A 131 19.31 9.47 22.72
C ALA A 131 20.28 8.30 22.96
N HIS A 132 19.92 7.38 23.85
CA HIS A 132 20.72 6.19 24.20
C HIS A 132 20.52 5.02 23.24
N ALA A 133 19.53 5.10 22.34
CA ALA A 133 19.31 4.08 21.32
C ALA A 133 20.44 4.06 20.27
N PRO A 134 20.93 2.88 19.85
CA PRO A 134 21.91 2.78 18.78
C PRO A 134 21.27 3.13 17.41
N GLY A 135 21.99 3.88 16.59
CA GLY A 135 21.58 4.20 15.21
C GLY A 135 21.29 5.69 14.96
N LEU A 136 20.78 5.98 13.77
CA LEU A 136 20.69 7.34 13.22
C LEU A 136 19.84 8.29 14.07
N ARG A 137 18.75 7.76 14.67
CA ARG A 137 17.86 8.53 15.56
C ARG A 137 18.57 8.97 16.84
N GLY A 138 19.28 8.07 17.51
CA GLY A 138 20.06 8.41 18.71
C GLY A 138 21.24 9.33 18.40
N TRP A 139 21.85 9.21 17.22
CA TRP A 139 22.88 10.12 16.75
C TRP A 139 22.35 11.55 16.51
N LEU A 140 21.20 11.69 15.84
CA LEU A 140 20.55 12.98 15.57
C LEU A 140 20.13 13.70 16.85
N ILE A 141 19.57 12.97 17.81
CA ILE A 141 19.11 13.56 19.08
C ILE A 141 20.30 14.10 19.89
N ARG A 142 21.41 13.35 19.96
CA ARG A 142 22.67 13.83 20.58
C ARG A 142 23.23 15.07 19.87
N ARG A 143 23.27 15.03 18.53
CA ARG A 143 23.72 16.14 17.68
C ARG A 143 22.93 17.42 17.91
N LEU A 144 21.61 17.33 18.08
CA LEU A 144 20.73 18.48 18.33
C LEU A 144 20.79 18.96 19.78
N ALA A 145 21.02 18.06 20.73
CA ALA A 145 21.20 18.39 22.15
C ALA A 145 22.60 18.94 22.49
N GLY A 146 23.54 18.93 21.53
CA GLY A 146 24.91 19.42 21.72
C GLY A 146 25.83 18.47 22.50
N VAL A 147 25.48 17.17 22.57
CA VAL A 147 26.24 16.09 23.22
C VAL A 147 26.95 15.23 22.18
#